data_AF-A0A932P388-F1
#
_entry.id   AF-A0A932P388-F1
#
_cell.length_a   1.000
_cell.length_b   1.000
_cell.length_c   1.000
_cell.angle_alpha   90.00
_cell.angle_beta   90.00
_cell.angle_gamma   90.00
#
_symmetry.space_group_name_H-M   'P 1'
#
loop_
_entity.id
_entity.type
_entity.pdbx_description
1 polymer ?
#
loop_
_entity_poly.entity_id
_entity_poly.type
_entity_poly.pdbx_seq_one_letter_code
_entity_poly.pdbx_strand_id
1 'polypeptide(L)'
;MIPASRLFLAASFFYLALGPLLGLLIAADPGLTGRLRMPHAHSTLVGGYGMLIFAVAYHVLPRFTGRPLYSERLTLWHFYLANVSLPLVIIAVPLSWTVSSARVLAVAAAGGLAASFLVFVFNMTKTLFSKR
;
A
#
# COMPACT_ATOMS: atom_id res chain seq x y z
N MET A 1 -13.05 6.36 -13.94
CA MET A 1 -12.03 5.54 -13.23
C MET A 1 -12.55 4.12 -13.11
N ILE A 2 -11.71 3.09 -13.16
CA ILE A 2 -12.15 1.72 -12.82
C ILE A 2 -12.46 1.64 -11.32
N PRO A 3 -13.32 0.70 -10.87
CA PRO A 3 -13.70 0.58 -9.46
C PRO A 3 -12.49 0.45 -8.53
N ALA A 4 -11.51 -0.39 -8.88
CA ALA A 4 -10.31 -0.62 -8.07
C ALA A 4 -9.47 0.66 -7.87
N SER A 5 -9.37 1.55 -8.86
CA SER A 5 -8.66 2.83 -8.70
C SER A 5 -9.35 3.75 -7.69
N ARG A 6 -10.69 3.73 -7.63
CA ARG A 6 -11.44 4.51 -6.62
C ARG A 6 -11.21 3.96 -5.22
N LEU A 7 -11.11 2.64 -5.09
CA LEU A 7 -10.79 2.00 -3.81
C LEU A 7 -9.38 2.36 -3.34
N PHE A 8 -8.37 2.32 -4.22
CA PHE A 8 -7.03 2.79 -3.89
C PHE A 8 -7.01 4.27 -3.47
N LEU A 9 -7.77 5.12 -4.15
CA LEU A 9 -7.88 6.55 -3.79
C LEU A 9 -8.52 6.73 -2.41
N ALA A 10 -9.59 6.00 -2.12
CA ALA A 10 -10.24 6.03 -0.82
C ALA A 10 -9.32 5.53 0.30
N ALA A 11 -8.61 4.41 0.08
CA ALA A 11 -7.61 3.89 1.02
C ALA A 11 -6.47 4.89 1.25
N SER A 12 -6.01 5.57 0.19
CA SER A 12 -5.00 6.62 0.28
C SER A 12 -5.42 7.71 1.24
N PHE A 13 -6.63 8.27 1.10
CA PHE A 13 -7.10 9.32 2.01
C PHE A 13 -7.22 8.84 3.46
N PHE A 14 -7.67 7.61 3.67
CA PHE A 14 -7.70 7.02 5.02
C PHE A 14 -6.30 6.97 5.65
N TYR A 15 -5.31 6.41 4.94
CA TYR A 15 -3.95 6.29 5.47
C TYR A 15 -3.21 7.63 5.55
N LEU A 16 -3.51 8.56 4.63
CA LEU A 16 -2.98 9.91 4.65
C LEU A 16 -3.51 10.73 5.84
N ALA A 17 -4.72 10.43 6.34
CA ALA A 17 -5.20 10.97 7.60
C ALA A 17 -4.56 10.24 8.80
N LEU A 18 -4.46 8.91 8.74
CA LEU A 18 -3.89 8.10 9.83
C LEU A 18 -2.42 8.46 10.13
N GLY A 19 -1.59 8.65 9.10
CA GLY A 19 -0.17 8.96 9.24
C GLY A 19 0.11 10.17 10.13
N PRO A 20 -0.39 11.37 9.79
CA PRO A 20 -0.25 12.59 10.60
C PRO A 20 -0.83 12.44 12.01
N LEU A 21 -1.93 11.71 12.20
CA LEU A 21 -2.48 11.45 13.53
C LEU A 21 -1.49 10.66 14.40
N LEU A 22 -0.87 9.61 13.84
CA LEU A 22 0.20 8.88 14.54
C LEU A 22 1.42 9.77 14.81
N GLY A 23 1.74 10.68 13.88
CA GLY A 23 2.80 11.67 14.05
C GLY A 23 2.51 12.66 15.19
N LEU A 24 1.27 13.10 15.31
CA LEU A 24 0.80 13.95 16.40
C LEU A 24 0.92 13.24 17.75
N LEU A 25 0.57 11.95 17.83
CA LEU A 25 0.75 11.18 19.06
C LEU A 25 2.23 11.07 19.47
N ILE A 26 3.13 10.87 18.50
CA ILE A 26 4.58 10.87 18.75
C ILE A 26 5.06 12.25 19.23
N ALA A 27 4.54 13.33 18.65
CA ALA A 27 4.89 14.69 19.06
C ALA A 27 4.36 15.03 20.47
N ALA A 28 3.18 14.52 20.83
CA ALA A 28 2.58 14.71 22.15
C ALA A 28 3.30 13.91 23.24
N ASP A 29 3.74 12.68 22.93
CA ASP A 29 4.55 11.85 23.83
C ASP A 29 5.72 11.21 23.06
N PRO A 30 6.93 11.80 23.17
CA PRO A 30 8.13 11.26 22.54
C PRO A 30 8.47 9.82 22.95
N GLY A 31 7.98 9.34 24.10
CA GLY A 31 8.12 7.94 24.54
C GLY A 31 7.46 6.93 23.59
N LEU A 32 6.48 7.36 22.80
CA LEU A 32 5.80 6.51 21.81
C LEU A 32 6.62 6.30 20.52
N THR A 33 7.68 7.08 20.30
CA THR A 33 8.49 7.04 19.08
C THR A 33 8.94 5.61 18.72
N GLY A 34 9.43 4.84 19.69
CA GLY A 34 9.92 3.48 19.44
C GLY A 34 8.85 2.53 18.89
N ARG A 35 7.58 2.73 19.27
CA ARG A 35 6.45 1.88 18.88
C ARG A 35 5.75 2.39 17.62
N LEU A 36 5.59 3.71 17.49
CA LEU A 36 4.75 4.32 16.47
C LEU A 36 5.52 4.86 15.26
N ARG A 37 6.85 5.01 15.32
CA ARG A 37 7.63 5.54 14.19
C ARG A 37 7.43 4.73 12.91
N MET A 38 7.46 3.40 13.01
CA MET A 38 7.26 2.53 11.86
C MET A 38 5.81 2.55 11.35
N PRO A 39 4.77 2.38 12.21
CA PRO A 39 3.37 2.61 11.82
C PRO A 39 3.14 3.95 11.12
N HIS A 40 3.62 5.05 11.71
CA HIS A 40 3.53 6.39 11.14
C HIS A 40 4.15 6.46 9.74
N ALA A 41 5.37 5.95 9.57
CA ALA A 41 6.06 5.98 8.28
C ALA A 41 5.35 5.14 7.21
N HIS A 42 4.90 3.92 7.54
CA HIS A 42 4.24 3.04 6.57
C HIS A 42 2.82 3.51 6.22
N SER A 43 2.06 4.01 7.20
CA SER A 43 0.77 4.64 6.93
C SER A 43 0.94 5.85 6.01
N THR A 44 1.92 6.71 6.26
CA THR A 44 2.13 7.92 5.44
C THR A 44 2.64 7.57 4.04
N LEU A 45 3.76 6.85 3.94
CA LEU A 45 4.44 6.60 2.67
C LEU A 45 3.74 5.54 1.82
N VAL A 46 3.49 4.35 2.37
CA VAL A 46 2.92 3.25 1.59
C VAL A 46 1.41 3.39 1.52
N GLY A 47 0.76 3.64 2.65
CA GLY A 47 -0.69 3.79 2.73
C GLY A 47 -1.20 5.06 2.07
N GLY A 48 -0.63 6.21 2.39
CA GLY A 48 -1.05 7.49 1.83
C GLY A 48 -0.56 7.64 0.39
N TYR A 49 0.74 7.89 0.22
CA TYR A 49 1.31 8.20 -1.10
C TYR A 49 1.36 7.00 -2.04
N GLY A 50 1.71 5.81 -1.56
CA GLY A 50 1.76 4.60 -2.39
C GLY A 50 0.40 4.24 -3.00
N MET A 51 -0.67 4.24 -2.19
CA MET A 51 -2.02 3.98 -2.69
C MET A 51 -2.50 5.08 -3.64
N LEU A 52 -2.12 6.35 -3.41
CA LEU A 52 -2.41 7.45 -4.33
C LEU A 52 -1.75 7.21 -5.69
N ILE A 53 -0.47 6.84 -5.69
CA ILE A 53 0.29 6.51 -6.90
C ILE A 53 -0.41 5.37 -7.64
N PHE A 54 -0.82 4.30 -6.96
CA PHE A 54 -1.54 3.21 -7.60
C PHE A 54 -2.88 3.67 -8.20
N ALA A 55 -3.68 4.44 -7.47
CA ALA A 55 -4.95 4.97 -7.93
C ALA A 55 -4.78 5.80 -9.23
N VAL A 56 -3.85 6.75 -9.18
CA VAL A 56 -3.55 7.65 -10.31
C VAL A 56 -2.95 6.87 -11.46
N ALA A 57 -1.97 6.00 -11.23
CA ALA A 57 -1.30 5.23 -12.28
C ALA A 57 -2.29 4.36 -13.07
N TYR A 58 -3.16 3.62 -12.37
CA TYR A 58 -4.20 2.80 -13.04
C TYR A 58 -5.25 3.63 -13.77
N HIS A 59 -5.45 4.89 -13.39
CA HIS A 59 -6.39 5.76 -14.07
C HIS A 59 -5.75 6.48 -15.28
N VAL A 60 -4.58 7.05 -15.08
CA VAL A 60 -3.99 8.07 -15.96
C VAL A 60 -3.09 7.43 -17.02
N LEU A 61 -2.22 6.49 -16.65
CA LEU A 61 -1.22 5.93 -17.58
C LEU A 61 -1.84 5.18 -18.78
N PRO A 62 -2.90 4.37 -18.63
CA PRO A 62 -3.57 3.76 -19.78
C PRO A 62 -4.15 4.80 -20.74
N ARG A 63 -4.65 5.93 -20.20
CA ARG A 63 -5.24 7.03 -21.00
C ARG A 63 -4.18 7.79 -21.78
N PHE A 64 -3.03 8.08 -21.17
CA PHE A 64 -1.93 8.75 -21.88
C PHE A 64 -1.34 7.91 -23.01
N THR A 65 -1.31 6.60 -22.85
CA THR A 65 -0.81 5.69 -23.90
C THR A 65 -1.88 5.30 -24.91
N GLY A 66 -3.14 5.70 -24.69
CA GLY A 66 -4.28 5.30 -25.53
C GLY A 66 -4.52 3.78 -25.52
N ARG A 67 -4.08 3.07 -24.48
CA ARG A 67 -4.16 1.61 -24.38
C ARG A 67 -5.16 1.18 -23.31
N PRO A 68 -5.91 0.09 -23.53
CA PRO A 68 -6.71 -0.51 -22.46
C PRO A 68 -5.79 -1.06 -21.37
N LEU A 69 -6.27 -1.06 -20.13
CA LEU A 69 -5.56 -1.69 -19.02
C LEU A 69 -5.47 -3.20 -19.26
N TYR A 70 -4.31 -3.81 -19.03
CA TYR A 70 -4.08 -5.22 -19.29
C TYR A 70 -5.05 -6.14 -18.54
N SER A 71 -5.27 -5.90 -17.25
CA SER A 71 -6.28 -6.64 -16.48
C SER A 71 -6.88 -5.81 -15.34
N GLU A 72 -8.19 -5.57 -15.41
CA GLU A 72 -8.95 -4.95 -14.32
C GLU A 72 -9.08 -5.89 -13.12
N ARG A 73 -9.28 -7.19 -13.35
CA ARG A 73 -9.37 -8.20 -12.28
C ARG A 73 -8.07 -8.29 -11.48
N LEU A 74 -6.92 -8.23 -12.16
CA LEU A 74 -5.62 -8.24 -11.49
C LEU A 74 -5.39 -6.96 -10.68
N THR A 75 -5.94 -5.82 -11.12
CA THR A 75 -5.91 -4.57 -10.36
C THR A 75 -6.73 -4.66 -9.07
N LEU A 76 -7.88 -5.34 -9.12
CA LEU A 76 -8.68 -5.58 -7.93
C LEU A 76 -7.99 -6.54 -6.95
N TRP A 77 -7.33 -7.60 -7.46
CA TRP A 77 -6.50 -8.48 -6.62
C TRP A 77 -5.33 -7.73 -5.99
N HIS A 78 -4.66 -6.87 -6.75
CA HIS A 78 -3.63 -5.99 -6.22
C HIS A 78 -4.17 -5.13 -5.07
N PHE A 79 -5.36 -4.54 -5.23
CA PHE A 79 -5.99 -3.73 -4.17
C PHE A 79 -6.18 -4.51 -2.88
N TYR A 80 -6.77 -5.72 -2.95
CA TYR A 80 -7.00 -6.54 -1.77
C TYR A 80 -5.70 -7.01 -1.13
N LEU A 81 -4.74 -7.45 -1.94
CA LEU A 81 -3.44 -7.90 -1.44
C LEU A 81 -2.72 -6.76 -0.72
N ALA A 82 -2.69 -5.56 -1.31
CA ALA A 82 -2.06 -4.39 -0.70
C ALA A 82 -2.78 -3.95 0.59
N ASN A 83 -4.12 -3.91 0.61
CA ASN A 83 -4.90 -3.45 1.76
C ASN A 83 -5.04 -4.48 2.89
N VAL A 84 -4.79 -5.76 2.63
CA VAL A 84 -4.67 -6.78 3.68
C VAL A 84 -3.25 -6.80 4.23
N SER A 85 -2.23 -6.77 3.37
CA SER A 85 -0.84 -6.86 3.81
C SER A 85 -0.34 -5.62 4.54
N LEU A 86 -0.75 -4.41 4.14
CA LEU A 86 -0.26 -3.18 4.76
C LEU A 86 -0.65 -3.05 6.26
N PRO A 87 -1.92 -3.21 6.68
CA PRO A 87 -2.27 -3.23 8.10
C PRO A 87 -1.51 -4.29 8.88
N LEU A 88 -1.35 -5.48 8.30
CA LEU A 88 -0.60 -6.57 8.92
C LEU A 88 0.87 -6.20 9.10
N VAL A 89 1.49 -5.52 8.13
CA VAL A 89 2.86 -5.01 8.27
C VAL A 89 2.93 -3.99 9.42
N ILE A 90 2.01 -3.02 9.43
CA ILE A 90 1.96 -1.95 10.45
C ILE A 90 1.87 -2.52 11.87
N ILE A 91 1.21 -3.67 12.06
CA ILE A 91 1.00 -4.29 13.38
C ILE A 91 2.05 -5.36 13.68
N ALA A 92 2.21 -6.34 12.78
CA ALA A 92 2.99 -7.54 13.04
C ALA A 92 4.50 -7.29 13.09
N VAL A 93 5.01 -6.36 12.26
CA VAL A 93 6.46 -6.09 12.24
C VAL A 93 6.92 -5.44 13.55
N PRO A 94 6.31 -4.34 14.06
CA PRO A 94 6.69 -3.81 15.36
C PRO A 94 6.49 -4.82 16.49
N LEU A 95 5.42 -5.63 16.45
CA LEU A 95 5.19 -6.68 17.43
C LEU A 95 6.28 -7.75 17.42
N SER A 96 6.85 -8.06 16.25
CA SER A 96 7.92 -9.06 16.12
C SER A 96 9.25 -8.64 16.77
N TRP A 97 9.42 -7.36 17.10
CA TRP A 97 10.60 -6.87 17.82
C TRP A 97 10.59 -7.26 19.30
N THR A 98 9.41 -7.49 19.86
CA THR A 98 9.23 -7.86 21.27
C THR A 98 8.73 -9.29 21.44
N VAL A 99 7.95 -9.80 20.48
CA VAL A 99 7.31 -11.12 20.52
C VAL A 99 7.83 -11.97 19.37
N SER A 100 8.68 -12.95 19.67
CA SER A 100 9.32 -13.81 18.65
C SER A 100 8.31 -14.60 17.81
N SER A 101 7.18 -15.02 18.38
CA SER A 101 6.12 -15.74 17.66
C SER A 101 5.43 -14.90 16.59
N ALA A 102 5.48 -13.57 16.68
CA ALA A 102 4.93 -12.67 15.65
C ALA A 102 5.84 -12.57 14.40
N ARG A 103 7.07 -13.09 14.44
CA ARG A 103 8.04 -12.98 13.33
C ARG A 103 7.55 -13.63 12.04
N VAL A 104 6.90 -14.80 12.13
CA VAL A 104 6.36 -15.48 10.94
C VAL A 104 5.28 -14.64 10.27
N LEU A 105 4.37 -14.09 11.06
CA LEU A 105 3.32 -13.20 10.57
C LEU A 105 3.90 -11.92 9.97
N ALA A 106 4.91 -11.33 10.60
CA ALA A 106 5.59 -10.14 10.12
C ALA A 106 6.24 -10.36 8.74
N VAL A 107 6.95 -11.48 8.57
CA VAL A 107 7.57 -11.84 7.29
C VAL A 107 6.51 -12.14 6.23
N ALA A 108 5.45 -12.88 6.58
CA ALA A 108 4.36 -13.17 5.67
C ALA A 108 3.64 -11.89 5.21
N ALA A 109 3.37 -10.96 6.12
CA ALA A 109 2.75 -9.67 5.81
C ALA A 109 3.63 -8.82 4.89
N ALA A 110 4.94 -8.73 5.19
CA ALA A 110 5.89 -8.00 4.36
C ALA A 110 6.03 -8.64 2.97
N GLY A 111 6.05 -9.98 2.89
CA GLY A 111 6.08 -10.73 1.64
C GLY A 111 4.81 -10.51 0.80
N GLY A 112 3.63 -10.50 1.43
CA GLY A 112 2.36 -10.19 0.76
C GLY A 112 2.33 -8.77 0.21
N LEU A 113 2.86 -7.79 0.97
CA LEU A 113 2.98 -6.42 0.51
C LEU A 113 3.96 -6.33 -0.68
N ALA A 114 5.13 -6.97 -0.60
CA ALA A 114 6.07 -7.01 -1.73
C ALA A 114 5.45 -7.64 -2.98
N ALA A 115 4.70 -8.74 -2.82
CA ALA A 115 3.98 -9.36 -3.92
C ALA A 115 2.93 -8.41 -4.55
N SER A 116 2.28 -7.56 -3.75
CA SER A 116 1.33 -6.56 -4.26
C SER A 116 2.01 -5.58 -5.22
N PHE A 117 3.22 -5.11 -4.90
CA PHE A 117 4.01 -4.25 -5.78
C PHE A 117 4.42 -4.97 -7.07
N LEU A 118 4.78 -6.25 -7.00
CA LEU A 118 5.09 -7.03 -8.20
C LEU A 118 3.87 -7.18 -9.12
N VAL A 119 2.69 -7.41 -8.55
CA VAL A 119 1.44 -7.45 -9.32
C VAL A 119 1.17 -6.10 -9.99
N PHE A 120 1.39 -4.99 -9.28
CA PHE A 120 1.29 -3.64 -9.84
C PHE A 120 2.21 -3.45 -11.05
N VAL A 121 3.52 -3.71 -10.85
CA VAL A 121 4.55 -3.54 -11.88
C VAL A 121 4.23 -4.40 -13.10
N PHE A 122 3.86 -5.67 -12.89
CA PHE A 122 3.51 -6.58 -13.98
C PHE A 122 2.32 -6.06 -14.79
N ASN A 123 1.21 -5.73 -14.12
CA ASN A 123 -0.01 -5.27 -14.80
C ASN A 123 0.24 -3.95 -15.56
N MET A 124 0.99 -3.03 -14.94
CA MET A 124 1.30 -1.74 -15.54
C MET A 124 2.28 -1.89 -16.72
N THR A 125 3.33 -2.68 -16.59
CA THR A 125 4.29 -2.95 -17.68
C THR A 125 3.59 -3.57 -18.88
N LYS A 126 2.70 -4.54 -18.66
CA LYS A 126 1.89 -5.13 -19.74
C LYS A 126 0.98 -4.11 -20.40
N THR A 127 0.38 -3.20 -19.63
CA THR A 127 -0.45 -2.12 -20.17
C THR A 127 0.38 -1.15 -21.03
N LEU A 128 1.57 -0.77 -20.56
CA LEU A 128 2.38 0.28 -21.17
C LEU A 128 3.32 -0.18 -22.28
N PHE A 129 3.64 -1.47 -22.38
CA PHE A 129 4.62 -1.97 -23.34
C PHE A 129 4.12 -3.13 -24.20
N SER A 130 2.84 -3.51 -24.13
CA SER A 130 2.29 -4.49 -25.08
C SER A 130 2.46 -3.97 -26.52
N LYS A 131 2.93 -4.85 -27.41
CA LYS A 131 3.00 -4.58 -28.85
C LYS A 131 1.58 -4.32 -29.38
N ARG A 132 1.46 -3.41 -30.35
CA ARG A 132 0.20 -3.17 -31.07
C ARG A 132 -0.15 -4.38 -31.91
#